data_AF-A0A7C3R5Y3-F1
#
_entry.id   AF-A0A7C3R5Y3-F1
#
_cell.length_a   1.000
_cell.length_b   1.000
_cell.length_c   1.000
_cell.angle_alpha   90.00
_cell.angle_beta   90.00
_cell.angle_gamma   90.00
#
_symmetry.space_group_name_H-M   'P 1'
#
loop_
_entity.id
_entity.type
_entity.pdbx_description
1 polymer ?
#
loop_
_entity_poly.entity_id
_entity_poly.type
_entity_poly.pdbx_seq_one_letter_code
_entity_poly.pdbx_strand_id
1 'polypeptide(L)'
;MPPLLNTAQHAALAIALCYLEQSLRQAEMWLQGRQITGILYRTSLRLSAERRAAILACIAEALEGVSRLAERFNLRPVDEPLENKIAAEMSINWANLIDTRSDKLRRYGPVDPKLQELLDPDMEHLAQLALAIASLAREPEEVYDESARSSHGPGDR
;
A
#
# COMPACT_ATOMS: atom_id res chain seq x y z
N MET A 1 3.49 -34.91 17.69
CA MET A 1 2.83 -33.79 18.40
C MET A 1 2.04 -32.98 17.38
N PRO A 2 0.81 -32.53 17.69
CA PRO A 2 0.09 -31.61 16.82
C PRO A 2 0.87 -30.29 16.69
N PRO A 3 0.72 -29.55 15.58
CA PRO A 3 1.36 -28.26 15.41
C PRO A 3 0.87 -27.29 16.51
N LEU A 4 1.79 -26.48 17.06
CA LEU A 4 1.50 -25.51 18.13
C LEU A 4 0.52 -24.40 17.68
N LEU A 5 0.45 -24.15 16.37
CA LEU A 5 -0.49 -23.21 15.75
C LEU A 5 -1.29 -23.93 14.67
N ASN A 6 -2.57 -23.61 14.56
CA ASN A 6 -3.37 -24.01 13.39
C ASN A 6 -3.08 -23.08 12.19
N THR A 7 -3.57 -23.46 11.01
CA THR A 7 -3.33 -22.71 9.75
C THR A 7 -3.75 -21.24 9.84
N ALA A 8 -4.91 -20.96 10.43
CA ALA A 8 -5.42 -19.59 10.54
C ALA A 8 -4.56 -18.74 11.50
N GLN A 9 -4.12 -19.33 12.62
CA GLN A 9 -3.21 -18.68 13.57
C GLN A 9 -1.83 -18.43 12.97
N HIS A 10 -1.32 -19.39 12.18
CA HIS A 10 -0.05 -19.27 11.48
C HIS A 10 -0.09 -18.13 10.46
N ALA A 11 -1.14 -18.06 9.63
CA ALA A 11 -1.35 -16.98 8.68
C ALA A 11 -1.51 -15.61 9.38
N ALA A 12 -2.32 -15.54 10.43
CA ALA A 12 -2.51 -14.31 11.19
C ALA A 12 -1.20 -13.79 11.80
N LEU A 13 -0.36 -14.68 12.33
CA LEU A 13 0.96 -14.32 12.87
C LEU A 13 1.90 -13.81 11.76
N ALA A 14 1.94 -14.50 10.60
CA ALA A 14 2.76 -14.09 9.46
C ALA A 14 2.38 -12.68 8.97
N ILE A 15 1.08 -12.41 8.81
CA ILE A 15 0.56 -11.11 8.38
C ILE A 15 0.94 -10.02 9.40
N ALA A 16 0.72 -10.28 10.70
CA ALA A 16 1.02 -9.30 11.74
C ALA A 16 2.51 -8.94 11.78
N LEU A 17 3.40 -9.94 11.67
CA LEU A 17 4.84 -9.71 11.66
C LEU A 17 5.31 -9.04 10.37
N CYS A 18 4.70 -9.33 9.22
CA CYS A 18 4.97 -8.65 7.96
C CYS A 18 4.64 -7.15 8.06
N TYR A 19 3.47 -6.78 8.58
CA TYR A 19 3.11 -5.36 8.75
C TYR A 19 4.01 -4.62 9.73
N LEU A 20 4.41 -5.30 10.82
CA LEU A 20 5.37 -4.74 11.76
C LEU A 20 6.72 -4.49 11.08
N GLU A 21 7.25 -5.47 10.34
CA GLU A 21 8.51 -5.33 9.59
C GLU A 21 8.44 -4.17 8.58
N GLN A 22 7.37 -4.11 7.77
CA GLN A 22 7.18 -3.01 6.80
C GLN A 22 7.22 -1.64 7.50
N SER A 23 6.53 -1.51 8.64
CA SER A 23 6.49 -0.27 9.43
C SER A 23 7.86 0.08 10.02
N LEU A 24 8.60 -0.90 10.55
CA LEU A 24 9.94 -0.72 11.11
C LEU A 24 10.93 -0.25 10.04
N ARG A 25 10.92 -0.88 8.86
CA ARG A 25 11.78 -0.49 7.73
C ARG A 25 11.43 0.89 7.20
N GLN A 26 10.15 1.22 7.13
CA GLN A 26 9.71 2.56 6.72
C GLN A 26 10.18 3.64 7.72
N ALA A 27 10.08 3.36 9.03
CA ALA A 27 10.57 4.26 10.07
C ALA A 27 12.09 4.43 10.00
N GLU A 28 12.83 3.34 9.80
CA GLU A 28 14.28 3.37 9.58
C GLU A 28 14.64 4.27 8.38
N MET A 29 13.94 4.14 7.24
CA MET A 29 14.18 4.98 6.07
C MET A 29 13.98 6.48 6.37
N TRP A 30 12.95 6.84 7.14
CA TRP A 30 12.73 8.24 7.55
C TRP A 30 13.84 8.72 8.50
N LEU A 31 14.24 7.90 9.48
CA LEU A 31 15.33 8.20 10.40
C LEU A 31 16.64 8.39 9.63
N GLN A 32 16.88 7.62 8.57
CA GLN A 32 18.07 7.73 7.72
C GLN A 32 18.13 9.00 6.88
N GLY A 33 17.12 9.87 6.94
CA GLY A 33 17.15 11.18 6.31
C GLY A 33 16.72 11.16 4.85
N ARG A 34 16.02 10.11 4.40
CA ARG A 34 15.24 10.16 3.16
C ARG A 34 14.04 11.10 3.38
N GLN A 35 14.30 12.40 3.38
CA GLN A 35 13.27 13.43 3.47
C GLN A 35 12.57 13.56 2.14
N ILE A 36 11.26 13.35 2.14
CA ILE A 36 10.42 13.61 0.98
C ILE A 36 9.92 15.04 1.11
N THR A 37 10.25 15.87 0.10
CA THR A 37 9.64 17.19 -0.09
C THR A 37 8.64 17.05 -1.22
N GLY A 38 7.35 17.19 -0.90
CA GLY A 38 6.27 17.23 -1.89
C GLY A 38 5.94 18.66 -2.31
N ILE A 39 5.00 18.78 -3.25
CA ILE A 39 4.48 20.09 -3.72
C ILE A 39 3.74 20.82 -2.59
N LEU A 40 2.89 20.09 -1.86
CA LEU A 40 2.02 20.66 -0.81
C LEU A 40 2.46 20.32 0.62
N TYR A 41 3.51 19.51 0.80
CA TYR A 41 3.96 19.10 2.12
C TYR A 41 5.48 18.97 2.18
N ARG A 42 6.02 19.18 3.38
CA ARG A 42 7.44 18.95 3.68
C ARG A 42 7.55 18.05 4.89
N THR A 43 8.27 16.95 4.76
CA THR A 43 8.63 16.13 5.91
C THR A 43 9.85 16.71 6.60
N SER A 44 9.81 16.80 7.93
CA SER A 44 10.98 17.19 8.73
C SER A 44 11.07 16.29 9.95
N LEU A 45 12.28 15.82 10.23
CA LEU A 45 12.56 15.00 11.40
C LEU A 45 13.34 15.84 12.41
N ARG A 46 12.71 16.12 13.54
CA ARG A 46 13.31 16.91 14.63
C ARG A 46 13.69 15.97 15.78
N LEU A 47 14.77 15.23 15.60
CA LEU A 47 15.35 14.36 16.64
C LEU A 47 16.81 14.72 16.85
N SER A 48 17.27 14.66 18.10
CA SER A 48 18.70 14.70 18.38
C SER A 48 19.38 13.45 17.83
N ALA A 49 20.68 13.53 17.56
CA ALA A 49 21.47 12.40 17.09
C ALA A 49 21.39 11.20 18.07
N GLU A 50 21.41 11.47 19.36
CA GLU A 50 21.28 10.47 20.43
C GLU A 50 19.93 9.75 20.40
N ARG A 51 18.82 10.49 20.32
CA ARG A 51 17.48 9.89 20.24
C ARG A 51 17.30 9.10 18.96
N ARG A 52 17.80 9.62 17.84
CA ARG A 52 17.79 8.92 16.55
C ARG A 52 18.55 7.60 16.63
N ALA A 53 19.75 7.59 17.22
CA ALA A 53 20.52 6.37 17.40
C ALA A 53 19.80 5.36 18.31
N ALA A 54 19.20 5.82 19.41
CA ALA A 54 18.43 4.96 20.31
C ALA A 54 17.22 4.31 19.60
N ILE A 55 16.47 5.07 18.79
CA ILE A 55 15.34 4.51 18.03
C ILE A 55 15.83 3.49 16.99
N LEU A 56 16.93 3.79 16.28
CA LEU A 56 17.51 2.84 15.32
C LEU A 56 17.96 1.53 16.01
N ALA A 57 18.51 1.61 17.22
CA ALA A 57 18.85 0.42 18.00
C ALA A 57 17.60 -0.41 18.37
N CYS A 58 16.52 0.25 18.81
CA CYS A 58 15.24 -0.43 19.07
C CYS A 58 14.65 -1.08 17.80
N ILE A 59 14.75 -0.41 16.64
CA ILE A 59 14.29 -0.97 15.36
C ILE A 59 15.08 -2.23 15.02
N ALA A 60 16.41 -2.20 15.16
CA ALA A 60 17.26 -3.36 14.90
C ALA A 60 16.89 -4.55 15.82
N GLU A 61 16.74 -4.31 17.12
CA GLU A 61 16.32 -5.33 18.09
C GLU A 61 14.94 -5.94 17.74
N ALA A 62 14.00 -5.09 17.33
CA ALA A 62 12.66 -5.53 16.92
C ALA A 62 12.70 -6.40 15.65
N LEU A 63 13.50 -6.02 14.65
CA LEU A 63 13.69 -6.79 13.42
C LEU A 63 14.33 -8.15 13.69
N GLU A 64 15.30 -8.24 14.60
CA GLU A 64 15.84 -9.52 15.06
C GLU A 64 14.76 -10.37 15.76
N GLY A 65 13.89 -9.73 16.55
CA GLY A 65 12.73 -10.40 17.16
C GLY A 65 11.79 -11.00 16.12
N VAL A 66 11.47 -10.25 15.06
CA VAL A 66 10.67 -10.72 13.92
C VAL A 66 11.34 -11.92 13.25
N SER A 67 12.64 -11.83 12.95
CA SER A 67 13.41 -12.91 12.32
C SER A 67 13.40 -14.19 13.18
N ARG A 68 13.64 -14.09 14.49
CA ARG A 68 13.58 -15.25 15.40
C ARG A 68 12.20 -15.90 15.45
N LEU A 69 11.13 -15.10 15.42
CA LEU A 69 9.77 -15.63 15.39
C LEU A 69 9.44 -16.29 14.05
N ALA A 70 9.85 -15.67 12.94
CA ALA A 70 9.69 -16.23 11.61
C ALA A 70 10.38 -17.60 11.48
N GLU A 71 11.62 -17.71 11.96
CA GLU A 71 12.35 -18.98 11.99
C GLU A 71 11.68 -20.01 12.90
N ARG A 72 11.36 -19.62 14.15
CA ARG A 72 10.76 -20.53 15.15
C ARG A 72 9.44 -21.12 14.69
N PHE A 73 8.61 -20.34 13.99
CA PHE A 73 7.30 -20.77 13.52
C PHE A 73 7.29 -21.15 12.04
N ASN A 74 8.45 -21.18 11.37
CA ASN A 74 8.59 -21.46 9.93
C ASN A 74 7.61 -20.62 9.09
N LEU A 75 7.54 -19.32 9.39
CA LEU A 75 6.70 -18.37 8.67
C LEU A 75 7.30 -18.11 7.30
N ARG A 76 6.46 -18.10 6.28
CA ARG A 76 6.87 -17.75 4.92
C ARG A 76 6.57 -16.27 4.67
N PRO A 77 7.40 -15.57 3.88
CA PRO A 77 7.04 -14.26 3.36
C PRO A 77 5.66 -14.31 2.69
N VAL A 78 4.87 -13.26 2.90
CA VAL A 78 3.59 -13.07 2.23
C VAL A 78 3.86 -12.18 1.03
N ASP A 79 3.58 -12.69 -0.18
CA ASP A 79 3.65 -11.90 -1.38
C ASP A 79 2.48 -10.91 -1.38
N GLU A 80 2.81 -9.62 -1.34
CA GLU A 80 1.84 -8.56 -1.39
C GLU A 80 2.08 -7.71 -2.65
N PRO A 81 1.25 -7.86 -3.69
CA PRO A 81 1.41 -7.15 -4.95
C PRO A 81 1.30 -5.63 -4.72
N LEU A 82 2.38 -4.91 -5.00
CA LEU A 82 2.44 -3.46 -4.83
C LEU A 82 1.51 -2.73 -5.80
N GLU A 83 1.27 -3.32 -6.97
CA GLU A 83 0.29 -2.89 -7.95
C GLU A 83 -1.11 -2.74 -7.35
N ASN A 84 -1.54 -3.68 -6.51
CA ASN A 84 -2.83 -3.62 -5.85
C ASN A 84 -2.88 -2.50 -4.81
N LYS A 85 -1.78 -2.27 -4.09
CA LYS A 85 -1.66 -1.12 -3.17
C LYS A 85 -1.75 0.20 -3.92
N ILE A 86 -0.99 0.35 -5.00
CA ILE A 86 -1.01 1.56 -5.84
C ILE A 86 -2.42 1.80 -6.37
N ALA A 87 -3.07 0.76 -6.90
CA ALA A 87 -4.43 0.88 -7.42
C ALA A 87 -5.43 1.28 -6.33
N ALA A 88 -5.33 0.68 -5.13
CA ALA A 88 -6.19 1.01 -4.00
C ALA A 88 -5.97 2.45 -3.51
N GLU A 89 -4.72 2.86 -3.32
CA GLU A 89 -4.37 4.23 -2.89
C GLU A 89 -4.86 5.28 -3.88
N MET A 90 -4.64 5.06 -5.18
CA MET A 90 -5.10 5.99 -6.21
C MET A 90 -6.63 6.05 -6.29
N SER A 91 -7.33 4.93 -6.07
CA SER A 91 -8.81 4.92 -5.99
C SER A 91 -9.33 5.72 -4.80
N ILE A 92 -8.67 5.62 -3.64
CA ILE A 92 -8.99 6.42 -2.45
C ILE A 92 -8.76 7.91 -2.73
N ASN A 93 -7.62 8.24 -3.35
CA ASN A 93 -7.29 9.63 -3.69
C ASN A 93 -8.25 10.22 -4.72
N TRP A 94 -8.69 9.44 -5.71
CA TRP A 94 -9.76 9.85 -6.62
C TRP A 94 -11.01 10.27 -5.82
N ALA A 95 -11.51 9.41 -4.93
CA ALA A 95 -12.70 9.71 -4.12
C ALA A 95 -12.51 10.98 -3.29
N ASN A 96 -11.35 11.16 -2.66
CA ASN A 96 -11.01 12.36 -1.91
C ASN A 96 -11.03 13.63 -2.79
N LEU A 97 -10.50 13.56 -4.01
CA LEU A 97 -10.49 14.69 -4.95
C LEU A 97 -11.92 15.07 -5.37
N ILE A 98 -12.78 14.08 -5.64
CA ILE A 98 -14.21 14.33 -5.91
C ILE A 98 -14.88 15.04 -4.73
N ASP A 99 -14.56 14.63 -3.50
CA ASP A 99 -15.13 15.19 -2.27
C ASP A 99 -14.59 16.59 -1.89
N THR A 100 -13.67 17.14 -2.67
CA THR A 100 -13.10 18.48 -2.48
C THR A 100 -13.53 19.48 -3.55
N ARG A 101 -14.47 19.12 -4.43
CA ARG A 101 -15.09 20.03 -5.39
C ARG A 101 -15.88 21.15 -4.71
N SER A 102 -16.05 22.25 -5.43
CA SER A 102 -16.69 23.47 -4.94
C SER A 102 -18.08 23.25 -4.30
N ASP A 103 -18.88 22.32 -4.84
CA ASP A 103 -20.20 21.95 -4.32
C ASP A 103 -20.12 21.28 -2.95
N LYS A 104 -19.12 20.41 -2.74
CA LYS A 104 -18.85 19.72 -1.47
C LYS A 104 -18.25 20.64 -0.43
N LEU A 105 -17.43 21.60 -0.85
CA LEU A 105 -16.80 22.57 0.06
C LEU A 105 -17.82 23.49 0.76
N ARG A 106 -19.04 23.61 0.24
CA ARG A 106 -20.14 24.35 0.89
C ARG A 106 -20.44 23.86 2.32
N ARG A 107 -20.10 22.60 2.65
CA ARG A 107 -20.24 22.07 4.02
C ARG A 107 -19.32 22.75 5.04
N TYR A 108 -18.29 23.46 4.57
CA TYR A 108 -17.32 24.20 5.39
C TYR A 108 -17.59 25.72 5.42
N GLY A 109 -18.66 26.18 4.77
CA GLY A 109 -19.04 27.60 4.73
C GLY A 109 -19.45 28.08 3.34
N PRO A 110 -19.77 29.38 3.19
CA PRO A 110 -20.08 29.97 1.89
C PRO A 110 -18.91 29.82 0.92
N VAL A 111 -19.21 29.42 -0.32
CA VAL A 111 -18.24 29.26 -1.41
C VAL A 111 -18.40 30.41 -2.39
N ASP A 112 -17.28 31.01 -2.80
CA ASP A 112 -17.27 32.04 -3.85
C ASP A 112 -17.83 31.45 -5.16
N PRO A 113 -18.79 32.12 -5.83
CA PRO A 113 -19.35 31.62 -7.09
C PRO A 113 -18.31 31.32 -8.18
N LYS A 114 -17.17 32.02 -8.19
CA LYS A 114 -16.08 31.79 -9.16
C LYS A 114 -15.22 30.57 -8.83
N LEU A 115 -15.31 30.03 -7.61
CA LEU A 115 -14.48 28.91 -7.21
C LEU A 115 -14.77 27.67 -8.05
N GLN A 116 -16.04 27.45 -8.40
CA GLN A 116 -16.45 26.33 -9.26
C GLN A 116 -15.72 26.36 -10.61
N GLU A 117 -15.66 27.52 -11.25
CA GLU A 117 -15.03 27.69 -12.57
C GLU A 117 -13.50 27.53 -12.53
N LEU A 118 -12.87 27.91 -11.41
CA LEU A 118 -11.42 27.90 -11.25
C LEU A 118 -10.86 26.59 -10.68
N LEU A 119 -11.61 25.90 -9.81
CA LEU A 119 -11.15 24.72 -9.08
C LEU A 119 -11.59 23.43 -9.75
N ASP A 120 -12.89 23.31 -10.07
CA ASP A 120 -13.48 22.01 -10.41
C ASP A 120 -12.88 21.36 -11.68
N PRO A 121 -12.49 22.10 -12.74
CA PRO A 121 -11.81 21.51 -13.89
C PRO A 121 -10.48 20.84 -13.54
N ASP A 122 -9.66 21.49 -12.71
CA ASP A 122 -8.36 20.94 -12.30
C ASP A 122 -8.54 19.73 -11.38
N MET A 123 -9.54 19.79 -10.49
CA MET A 123 -9.87 18.68 -9.60
C MET A 123 -10.40 17.45 -10.37
N GLU A 124 -11.21 17.66 -11.39
CA GLU A 124 -11.65 16.62 -12.32
C GLU A 124 -10.46 16.00 -13.07
N HIS A 125 -9.55 16.83 -13.59
CA HIS A 125 -8.37 16.34 -14.29
C HIS A 125 -7.47 15.47 -13.39
N LEU A 126 -7.17 15.93 -12.16
CA LEU A 126 -6.38 15.16 -11.20
C LEU A 126 -7.08 13.85 -10.79
N ALA A 127 -8.40 13.88 -10.64
CA ALA A 127 -9.20 12.69 -10.34
C ALA A 127 -9.11 11.64 -11.48
N GLN A 128 -9.20 12.09 -12.74
CA GLN A 128 -9.06 11.21 -13.90
C GLN A 128 -7.66 10.59 -13.99
N LEU A 129 -6.60 11.37 -13.71
CA LEU A 129 -5.24 10.86 -13.65
C LEU A 129 -5.08 9.80 -12.55
N ALA A 130 -5.65 10.01 -11.37
CA ALA A 130 -5.63 9.01 -10.30
C ALA A 130 -6.28 7.69 -10.74
N LEU A 131 -7.45 7.72 -11.39
CA LEU A 131 -8.09 6.52 -11.94
C LEU A 131 -7.27 5.86 -13.05
N ALA A 132 -6.64 6.65 -13.91
CA ALA A 132 -5.78 6.12 -14.97
C ALA A 132 -4.59 5.36 -14.38
N ILE A 133 -3.92 5.92 -13.37
CA ILE A 133 -2.83 5.23 -12.65
C ILE A 133 -3.35 3.96 -11.98
N ALA A 134 -4.51 4.01 -11.32
CA ALA A 134 -5.10 2.83 -10.70
C ALA A 134 -5.40 1.71 -11.70
N SER A 135 -5.84 2.08 -12.90
CA SER A 135 -6.14 1.13 -13.98
C SER A 135 -4.87 0.55 -14.60
N LEU A 136 -3.84 1.38 -14.80
CA LEU A 136 -2.53 0.96 -15.31
C LEU A 136 -1.77 0.06 -14.34
N ALA A 137 -1.96 0.25 -13.03
CA ALA A 137 -1.33 -0.58 -12.02
C ALA A 137 -1.89 -2.00 -12.03
N ARG A 138 -3.19 -2.18 -12.31
CA ARG A 138 -3.79 -3.52 -12.45
C ARG A 138 -3.30 -4.13 -13.75
N GLU A 139 -2.34 -5.05 -13.70
CA GLU A 139 -2.02 -5.87 -14.88
C GLU A 139 -3.31 -6.56 -15.38
N PRO A 140 -3.54 -6.65 -16.70
CA PRO A 140 -4.60 -7.50 -17.21
C PRO A 140 -4.25 -8.94 -16.82
N GLU A 141 -5.15 -9.61 -16.09
CA GLU A 141 -5.05 -11.07 -15.92
C GLU A 141 -4.86 -11.69 -17.30
N GLU A 142 -3.73 -12.35 -17.54
CA GLU A 142 -3.59 -13.23 -18.68
C GLU A 142 -4.68 -14.29 -18.55
N VAL A 143 -5.76 -14.11 -19.31
CA VAL A 143 -6.81 -15.11 -19.46
C VAL A 143 -6.15 -16.31 -20.10
N TYR A 144 -5.72 -17.27 -19.28
CA TYR A 144 -5.30 -18.59 -19.74
C TYR A 144 -6.53 -19.26 -20.38
N ASP A 145 -6.61 -19.17 -21.70
CA ASP A 145 -7.62 -19.86 -22.50
C ASP A 145 -7.42 -21.38 -22.38
N GLU A 146 -8.34 -22.03 -21.66
CA GLU A 146 -8.35 -23.48 -21.44
C GLU A 146 -8.84 -24.27 -22.68
N SER A 147 -9.05 -23.60 -23.83
CA SER A 147 -9.54 -24.22 -25.06
C SER A 147 -8.57 -25.22 -25.74
N ALA A 148 -7.32 -25.35 -25.27
CA ALA A 148 -6.34 -26.26 -25.87
C ALA A 148 -6.34 -27.71 -25.35
N ARG A 149 -7.21 -28.10 -24.39
CA ARG A 149 -7.22 -29.48 -23.84
C ARG A 149 -8.24 -30.47 -24.42
N SER A 150 -9.07 -30.06 -25.36
CA SER A 150 -10.02 -30.97 -26.05
C SER A 150 -9.60 -31.26 -27.49
N SER A 151 -8.45 -31.90 -27.68
CA SER A 151 -8.13 -32.58 -28.94
C SER A 151 -7.21 -33.78 -28.73
N HIS A 152 -7.65 -34.73 -27.90
CA HIS A 152 -7.18 -36.11 -27.99
C HIS A 152 -8.30 -37.09 -27.67
N GLY A 153 -9.22 -37.25 -28.62
CA GLY A 153 -10.04 -38.45 -28.69
C GLY A 153 -9.23 -39.54 -29.42
N PRO A 154 -8.93 -40.69 -28.81
CA PRO A 154 -8.40 -41.81 -29.55
C PRO A 154 -9.59 -42.52 -30.19
N GLY A 155 -9.87 -42.18 -31.45
CA GLY A 155 -10.49 -43.10 -32.39
C GLY A 155 -9.40 -43.62 -33.31
N ASP A 156 -8.96 -44.86 -33.12
CA ASP A 156 -8.90 -45.83 -34.23
C ASP A 156 -8.47 -47.23 -33.71
N ARG A 157 -9.37 -48.19 -33.95
CA ARG A 157 -9.19 -49.62 -34.25
C ARG A 157 -8.78 -50.60 -33.15
#